data_AF-A0A0J9UB28-F1
#
_entry.id   AF-A0A0J9UB28-F1
#
_cell.length_a   1.000
_cell.length_b   1.000
_cell.length_c   1.000
_cell.angle_alpha   90.00
_cell.angle_beta   90.00
_cell.angle_gamma   90.00
#
_symmetry.space_group_name_H-M   'P 1'
#
loop_
_entity.id
_entity.type
_entity.pdbx_description
1 polymer ?
#
loop_
_entity_poly.entity_id
_entity_poly.type
_entity_poly.pdbx_seq_one_letter_code
_entity_poly.pdbx_strand_id
1 'polypeptide(L)'
;MIYYRCFESFVLLLVWLLVQCPLIIAKLPSTITPCARNEPLLERCIINAVYQIRPLLVHGNLGDGFTIPPLEPLSLDNIELRLSSQFQAVFTDLEANGGSNFVIERLIAKPLDTSYDLWITLPRIDFRGKYSLHLNLLLLDIKGRGNMQGHCERN
;
A
#
# COMPACT_ATOMS: atom_id res chain seq x y z
N MET A 1 51.95 -2.83 -36.70
CA MET A 1 51.01 -3.97 -36.48
C MET A 1 50.71 -4.26 -34.99
N ILE A 2 51.06 -3.39 -34.02
CA ILE A 2 50.77 -3.64 -32.58
C ILE A 2 49.44 -2.99 -32.15
N TYR A 3 49.09 -1.83 -32.72
CA TYR A 3 47.81 -1.14 -32.47
C TYR A 3 46.56 -1.95 -32.87
N TYR A 4 46.63 -2.73 -33.96
CA TYR A 4 45.50 -3.55 -34.43
C TYR A 4 45.15 -4.71 -33.48
N ARG A 5 46.14 -5.34 -32.82
CA ARG A 5 45.89 -6.41 -31.84
C ARG A 5 45.30 -5.89 -30.53
N CYS A 6 45.62 -4.65 -30.14
CA CYS A 6 45.07 -3.99 -28.97
C CYS A 6 43.61 -3.54 -29.22
N PHE A 7 43.34 -3.04 -30.43
CA PHE A 7 42.00 -2.63 -30.86
C PHE A 7 41.04 -3.83 -30.91
N GLU A 8 41.45 -4.95 -31.52
CA GLU A 8 40.68 -6.20 -31.54
C GLU A 8 40.37 -6.72 -30.13
N SER A 9 41.35 -6.71 -29.22
CA SER A 9 41.16 -7.17 -27.84
C SER A 9 40.22 -6.27 -27.03
N PHE A 10 40.25 -4.95 -27.27
CA PHE A 10 39.37 -4.00 -26.58
C PHE A 10 37.92 -4.10 -27.10
N VAL A 11 37.75 -4.32 -28.42
CA VAL A 11 36.45 -4.55 -29.04
C VAL A 11 35.83 -5.86 -28.53
N LEU A 12 36.59 -6.94 -28.43
CA LEU A 12 36.10 -8.21 -27.88
C LEU A 12 35.67 -8.08 -26.41
N LEU A 13 36.39 -7.29 -25.60
CA LEU A 13 36.07 -7.07 -24.19
C LEU A 13 34.79 -6.22 -24.02
N LEU A 14 34.60 -5.21 -24.87
CA LEU A 14 33.37 -4.40 -24.92
C LEU A 14 32.16 -5.21 -25.39
N VAL A 15 32.32 -6.06 -26.40
CA VAL A 15 31.26 -6.96 -26.86
C VAL A 15 30.87 -7.95 -25.76
N TRP A 16 31.85 -8.50 -25.03
CA TRP A 16 31.59 -9.40 -23.91
C TRP A 16 30.87 -8.70 -22.74
N LEU A 17 31.22 -7.45 -22.44
CA LEU A 17 30.52 -6.60 -21.47
C LEU A 17 29.07 -6.30 -21.85
N LEU A 18 28.78 -6.08 -23.13
CA LEU A 18 27.41 -5.85 -23.62
C LEU A 18 26.55 -7.12 -23.60
N VAL A 19 27.15 -8.30 -23.81
CA VAL A 19 26.46 -9.61 -23.74
C VAL A 19 26.09 -10.01 -22.31
N GLN A 20 26.85 -9.53 -21.31
CA GLN A 20 26.63 -9.84 -19.89
C GLN A 20 25.62 -8.91 -19.20
N CYS A 21 24.91 -8.04 -19.93
CA CYS A 21 23.88 -7.19 -19.35
C CYS A 21 22.54 -7.95 -19.32
N PRO A 22 22.12 -8.57 -18.20
CA PRO A 22 20.78 -9.10 -18.12
C PRO A 22 19.81 -7.93 -18.20
N LEU A 23 18.88 -7.99 -19.15
CA LEU A 23 17.72 -7.12 -19.16
C LEU A 23 16.88 -7.48 -17.94
N ILE A 24 17.06 -6.75 -16.84
CA ILE A 24 16.21 -6.88 -15.65
C ILE A 24 14.86 -6.27 -16.00
N ILE A 25 13.98 -7.08 -16.59
CA ILE A 25 12.57 -6.74 -16.76
C ILE A 25 11.94 -6.92 -15.38
N ALA A 26 11.51 -5.82 -14.76
CA ALA A 26 10.64 -5.88 -13.60
C ALA A 26 9.32 -6.56 -14.02
N LYS A 27 9.17 -7.83 -13.68
CA LYS A 27 7.98 -8.61 -14.03
C LYS A 27 6.93 -8.43 -12.94
N LEU A 28 5.82 -7.78 -13.28
CA LEU A 28 4.65 -7.76 -12.43
C LEU A 28 4.02 -9.17 -12.40
N PRO A 29 3.39 -9.57 -11.28
CA PRO A 29 2.65 -10.81 -11.24
C PRO A 29 1.51 -10.79 -12.26
N SER A 30 1.16 -11.97 -12.82
CA SER A 30 0.14 -12.07 -13.87
C SER A 30 -1.27 -11.62 -13.46
N THR A 31 -1.49 -11.41 -12.16
CA THR A 31 -2.75 -10.91 -11.59
C THR A 31 -2.93 -9.40 -11.74
N ILE A 32 -1.83 -8.64 -11.88
CA ILE A 32 -1.88 -7.18 -12.01
C ILE A 32 -1.86 -6.80 -13.48
N THR A 33 -2.98 -6.28 -13.96
CA THR A 33 -3.09 -5.73 -15.32
C THR A 33 -2.52 -4.30 -15.34
N PRO A 34 -1.41 -4.03 -16.05
CA PRO A 34 -0.86 -2.68 -16.13
C PRO A 34 -1.69 -1.77 -17.04
N CYS A 35 -1.76 -0.49 -16.69
CA CYS A 35 -2.37 0.56 -17.52
C CYS A 35 -1.29 1.41 -18.19
N ALA A 36 -1.38 1.63 -19.49
CA ALA A 36 -0.43 2.51 -20.19
C ALA A 36 -0.69 3.98 -19.81
N ARG A 37 0.39 4.76 -19.62
CA ARG A 37 0.28 6.14 -19.13
C ARG A 37 -0.49 7.09 -20.07
N ASN A 38 -0.54 6.76 -21.36
CA ASN A 38 -1.22 7.52 -22.41
C ASN A 38 -2.59 6.93 -22.79
N GLU A 39 -3.14 6.02 -22.00
CA GLU A 39 -4.49 5.50 -22.20
C GLU A 39 -5.52 6.64 -22.18
N PRO A 40 -6.41 6.74 -23.18
CA PRO A 40 -7.44 7.78 -23.20
C PRO A 40 -8.41 7.72 -22.01
N LEU A 41 -8.56 6.54 -21.39
CA LEU A 41 -9.41 6.28 -20.23
C LEU A 41 -8.58 5.70 -19.06
N LEU A 42 -7.46 6.35 -18.76
CA LEU A 42 -6.49 5.90 -17.76
C LEU A 42 -7.14 5.61 -16.39
N GLU A 43 -8.01 6.50 -15.90
CA GLU A 43 -8.68 6.33 -14.60
C GLU A 43 -9.53 5.06 -14.57
N ARG A 44 -10.28 4.81 -15.64
CA ARG A 44 -11.12 3.61 -15.76
C ARG A 44 -10.27 2.36 -15.81
N CYS A 45 -9.14 2.40 -16.52
CA CYS A 45 -8.19 1.30 -16.54
C CYS A 45 -7.69 0.98 -15.13
N ILE A 46 -7.24 1.99 -14.38
CA ILE A 46 -6.71 1.82 -13.02
C ILE A 46 -7.79 1.27 -12.08
N ILE A 47 -9.00 1.84 -12.11
CA ILE A 47 -10.12 1.38 -11.27
C ILE A 47 -10.43 -0.10 -11.56
N ASN A 48 -10.50 -0.49 -12.83
CA ASN A 48 -10.74 -1.88 -13.21
C ASN A 48 -9.63 -2.80 -12.72
N ALA A 49 -8.36 -2.40 -12.89
CA ALA A 49 -7.22 -3.17 -12.43
C ALA A 49 -7.24 -3.37 -10.89
N VAL A 50 -7.57 -2.32 -10.13
CA VAL A 50 -7.71 -2.39 -8.67
C VAL A 50 -8.85 -3.34 -8.27
N TYR A 51 -10.01 -3.27 -8.92
CA TYR A 51 -11.12 -4.17 -8.60
C TYR A 51 -10.85 -5.63 -9.00
N GLN A 52 -10.06 -5.88 -10.04
CA GLN A 52 -9.61 -7.24 -10.40
C GLN A 52 -8.78 -7.87 -9.29
N ILE A 53 -7.88 -7.09 -8.67
CA ILE A 53 -6.99 -7.61 -7.61
C ILE A 53 -7.60 -7.50 -6.21
N ARG A 54 -8.72 -6.79 -6.02
CA ARG A 54 -9.41 -6.64 -4.73
C ARG A 54 -9.55 -7.93 -3.90
N PRO A 55 -9.98 -9.09 -4.45
CA PRO A 55 -10.05 -10.32 -3.66
C PRO A 55 -8.68 -10.80 -3.16
N LEU A 56 -7.61 -10.50 -3.89
CA LEU A 56 -6.24 -10.85 -3.51
C LEU A 56 -5.68 -9.91 -2.45
N LEU A 57 -6.13 -8.65 -2.44
CA LEU A 57 -5.72 -7.67 -1.41
C LEU A 57 -6.17 -8.09 0.00
N VAL A 58 -7.25 -8.86 0.12
CA VAL A 58 -7.73 -9.40 1.41
C VAL A 58 -6.62 -10.15 2.12
N HIS A 59 -5.97 -11.09 1.44
CA HIS A 59 -4.91 -11.95 2.00
C HIS A 59 -3.48 -11.53 1.60
N GLY A 60 -3.34 -10.56 0.69
CA GLY A 60 -2.08 -9.95 0.31
C GLY A 60 -1.19 -10.76 -0.64
N ASN A 61 -1.63 -11.92 -1.16
CA ASN A 61 -0.84 -12.70 -2.11
C ASN A 61 -1.27 -12.35 -3.54
N LEU A 62 -0.42 -11.62 -4.26
CA LEU A 62 -0.70 -11.20 -5.64
C LEU A 62 -0.18 -12.23 -6.67
N GLY A 63 0.39 -13.36 -6.25
CA GLY A 63 0.93 -14.38 -7.15
C GLY A 63 2.39 -14.11 -7.55
N ASP A 64 3.02 -15.10 -8.21
CA ASP A 64 4.40 -15.03 -8.68
C ASP A 64 5.44 -14.63 -7.60
N GLY A 65 5.18 -14.99 -6.34
CA GLY A 65 6.03 -14.63 -5.19
C GLY A 65 5.87 -13.19 -4.71
N PHE A 66 4.93 -12.43 -5.26
CA PHE A 66 4.63 -11.06 -4.84
C PHE A 66 3.61 -11.06 -3.71
N THR A 67 4.03 -10.66 -2.51
CA THR A 67 3.18 -10.55 -1.32
C THR A 67 3.21 -9.15 -0.75
N ILE A 68 2.05 -8.67 -0.29
CA ILE A 68 1.85 -7.45 0.47
C ILE A 68 1.23 -7.81 1.82
N PRO A 69 1.26 -6.91 2.82
CA PRO A 69 0.45 -7.08 4.02
C PRO A 69 -1.04 -7.25 3.64
N PRO A 70 -1.76 -8.19 4.27
CA PRO A 70 -3.17 -8.38 4.03
C PRO A 70 -3.96 -7.13 4.41
N LEU A 71 -5.00 -6.81 3.65
CA LEU A 71 -5.96 -5.76 4.03
C LEU A 71 -6.90 -6.24 5.15
N GLU A 72 -7.11 -7.55 5.31
CA GLU A 72 -8.00 -8.09 6.34
C GLU A 72 -7.46 -9.39 7.00
N PRO A 73 -7.36 -9.45 8.34
CA PRO A 73 -7.48 -8.31 9.25
C PRO A 73 -6.28 -7.36 9.07
N LEU A 74 -6.53 -6.05 8.99
CA LEU A 74 -5.48 -5.05 9.10
C LEU A 74 -5.00 -5.04 10.56
N SER A 75 -3.78 -5.54 10.77
CA SER A 75 -3.15 -5.59 12.09
C SER A 75 -2.29 -4.34 12.32
N LEU A 76 -2.55 -3.62 13.41
CA LEU A 76 -1.83 -2.41 13.80
C LEU A 76 -1.35 -2.55 15.24
N ASP A 77 -0.03 -2.58 15.41
CA ASP A 77 0.60 -2.89 16.70
C ASP A 77 0.41 -1.77 17.73
N ASN A 78 0.60 -0.52 17.32
CA ASN A 78 0.57 0.65 18.21
C ASN A 78 0.04 1.87 17.47
N ILE A 79 -1.04 2.47 17.97
CA ILE A 79 -1.54 3.78 17.54
C ILE A 79 -1.58 4.68 18.77
N GLU A 80 -0.86 5.79 18.70
CA GLU A 80 -0.88 6.81 19.75
C GLU A 80 -1.61 8.06 19.25
N LEU A 81 -2.67 8.45 19.97
CA LEU A 81 -3.35 9.73 19.78
C LEU A 81 -3.01 10.64 20.94
N ARG A 82 -2.39 11.78 20.64
CA ARG A 82 -2.11 12.84 21.60
C ARG A 82 -2.74 14.13 21.06
N LEU A 83 -3.98 14.40 21.46
CA LEU A 83 -4.66 15.65 21.06
C LEU A 83 -4.10 16.85 21.84
N SER A 84 -3.70 16.62 23.09
CA SER A 84 -3.10 17.63 23.96
C SER A 84 -2.34 16.96 25.10
N SER A 85 -1.71 17.73 25.98
CA SER A 85 -1.16 17.20 27.24
C SER A 85 -2.23 16.57 28.13
N GLN A 86 -3.49 16.94 27.93
CA GLN A 86 -4.66 16.53 28.71
C GLN A 86 -5.34 15.27 28.17
N PHE A 87 -5.14 14.89 26.91
CA PHE A 87 -5.75 13.69 26.33
C PHE A 87 -4.71 12.84 25.60
N GLN A 88 -4.52 11.62 26.09
CA GLN A 88 -3.66 10.61 25.49
C GLN A 88 -4.42 9.29 25.37
N ALA A 89 -4.39 8.70 24.18
CA ALA A 89 -4.91 7.37 23.92
C ALA A 89 -3.84 6.53 23.23
N VAL A 90 -3.63 5.32 23.73
CA VAL A 90 -2.77 4.32 23.08
C VAL A 90 -3.64 3.11 22.76
N PHE A 91 -3.61 2.67 21.51
CA PHE A 91 -4.28 1.47 21.04
C PHE A 91 -3.24 0.44 20.64
N THR A 92 -3.43 -0.80 21.07
CA THR A 92 -2.51 -1.91 20.81
C THR A 92 -3.27 -3.16 20.41
N ASP A 93 -2.62 -4.09 19.73
CA ASP A 93 -3.22 -5.33 19.22
C ASP A 93 -4.51 -5.03 18.43
N LEU A 94 -4.50 -3.96 17.61
CA LEU A 94 -5.67 -3.55 16.86
C LEU A 94 -5.79 -4.39 15.60
N GLU A 95 -6.94 -5.04 15.43
CA GLU A 95 -7.33 -5.71 14.21
C GLU A 95 -8.58 -5.03 13.64
N ALA A 96 -8.52 -4.63 12.37
CA ALA A 96 -9.65 -4.05 11.64
C ALA A 96 -10.04 -4.90 10.43
N ASN A 97 -11.34 -5.07 10.20
CA ASN A 97 -11.93 -5.80 9.09
C ASN A 97 -12.93 -4.91 8.33
N GLY A 98 -13.27 -5.28 7.10
CA GLY A 98 -14.17 -4.53 6.21
C GLY A 98 -13.47 -3.56 5.25
N GLY A 99 -12.15 -3.34 5.41
CA GLY A 99 -11.37 -2.44 4.53
C GLY A 99 -11.33 -2.87 3.07
N SER A 100 -11.43 -4.16 2.79
CA SER A 100 -11.48 -4.72 1.43
C SER A 100 -12.81 -4.46 0.72
N ASN A 101 -13.87 -4.09 1.44
CA ASN A 101 -15.17 -3.71 0.89
C ASN A 101 -15.22 -2.25 0.41
N PHE A 102 -14.06 -1.66 0.13
CA PHE A 102 -13.96 -0.30 -0.36
C PHE A 102 -14.72 -0.08 -1.67
N VAL A 103 -15.19 1.15 -1.85
CA VAL A 103 -15.78 1.66 -3.09
C VAL A 103 -14.96 2.86 -3.54
N ILE A 104 -14.40 2.79 -4.75
CA ILE A 104 -13.73 3.92 -5.39
C ILE A 104 -14.82 4.85 -5.96
N GLU A 105 -14.99 6.01 -5.35
CA GLU A 105 -15.97 7.02 -5.77
C GLU A 105 -15.44 7.86 -6.92
N ARG A 106 -14.15 8.19 -6.86
CA ARG A 106 -13.48 9.02 -7.85
C ARG A 106 -11.98 8.73 -7.85
N LEU A 107 -11.41 8.70 -9.05
CA LEU A 107 -9.97 8.68 -9.27
C LEU A 107 -9.64 9.79 -10.27
N ILE A 108 -8.60 10.57 -10.01
CA ILE A 108 -8.03 11.53 -10.97
C ILE A 108 -6.56 11.16 -11.16
N ALA A 109 -6.17 10.79 -12.38
CA ALA A 109 -4.78 10.45 -12.69
C ALA A 109 -4.05 11.67 -13.26
N LYS A 110 -2.87 11.99 -12.70
CA LYS A 110 -2.00 13.07 -13.17
C LYS A 110 -0.68 12.47 -13.66
N PRO A 111 -0.63 11.89 -14.87
CA PRO A 111 0.52 11.11 -15.33
C PRO A 111 1.80 11.94 -15.51
N LEU A 112 1.68 13.25 -15.76
CA LEU A 112 2.82 14.17 -15.83
C LEU A 112 3.46 14.40 -14.44
N ASP A 113 2.64 14.46 -13.40
CA ASP A 113 3.08 14.69 -12.02
C ASP A 113 3.33 13.37 -11.26
N THR A 114 3.03 12.23 -11.88
CA THR A 114 3.06 10.88 -11.27
C THR A 114 2.28 10.85 -9.94
N SER A 115 1.11 11.49 -9.92
CA SER A 115 0.23 11.55 -8.74
C SER A 115 -1.20 11.14 -9.08
N TYR A 116 -1.93 10.74 -8.05
CA TYR A 116 -3.32 10.29 -8.15
C TYR A 116 -4.11 10.85 -6.98
N ASP A 117 -5.28 11.42 -7.27
CA ASP A 117 -6.24 11.78 -6.24
C ASP A 117 -7.31 10.70 -6.19
N LEU A 118 -7.55 10.13 -5.01
CA LEU A 118 -8.41 8.97 -4.83
C LEU A 118 -9.42 9.23 -3.71
N TRP A 119 -10.70 9.15 -4.04
CA TRP A 119 -11.80 9.20 -3.10
C TRP A 119 -12.34 7.79 -2.92
N ILE A 120 -12.26 7.29 -1.69
CA ILE A 120 -12.69 5.95 -1.33
C ILE A 120 -13.73 6.04 -0.22
N THR A 121 -14.80 5.26 -0.36
CA THR A 121 -15.73 4.97 0.73
C THR A 121 -15.40 3.62 1.34
N LEU A 122 -15.32 3.57 2.67
CA LEU A 122 -15.32 2.35 3.45
C LEU A 122 -16.71 2.22 4.08
N PRO A 123 -17.59 1.32 3.58
CA PRO A 123 -18.98 1.27 4.04
C PRO A 123 -19.11 0.95 5.52
N ARG A 124 -18.29 0.00 6.00
CA ARG A 124 -18.24 -0.43 7.38
C ARG A 124 -16.86 -1.00 7.69
N ILE A 125 -16.29 -0.59 8.83
CA ILE A 125 -15.06 -1.13 9.40
C ILE A 125 -15.39 -1.63 10.80
N ASP A 126 -15.19 -2.93 11.06
CA ASP A 126 -15.29 -3.52 12.39
C ASP A 126 -13.89 -3.70 12.96
N PHE A 127 -13.65 -3.26 14.19
CA PHE A 127 -12.34 -3.33 14.82
C PHE A 127 -12.39 -3.82 16.24
N ARG A 128 -11.29 -4.45 16.68
CA ARG A 128 -11.08 -4.91 18.06
C ARG A 128 -9.63 -4.70 18.45
N GLY A 129 -9.38 -4.53 19.74
CA GLY A 129 -8.02 -4.43 20.26
C GLY A 129 -8.00 -4.05 21.72
N LYS A 130 -6.90 -3.44 22.17
CA LYS A 130 -6.74 -2.94 23.53
C LYS A 130 -6.54 -1.44 23.52
N TYR A 131 -6.98 -0.78 24.59
CA TYR A 131 -6.80 0.64 24.78
C TYR A 131 -6.13 0.95 26.11
N SER A 132 -5.40 2.06 26.15
CA SER A 132 -4.99 2.77 27.36
C SER A 132 -5.29 4.25 27.17
N LEU A 133 -6.23 4.76 27.95
CA LEU A 133 -6.71 6.14 27.93
C LEU A 133 -6.24 6.87 29.18
N HIS A 134 -5.77 8.09 28.99
CA HIS A 134 -5.48 9.05 30.05
C HIS A 134 -6.07 10.41 29.69
N LEU A 135 -7.05 10.86 30.48
CA LEU A 135 -7.71 12.14 30.35
C LEU A 135 -7.52 12.95 31.63
N ASN A 136 -6.92 14.12 31.52
CA ASN A 136 -6.70 15.06 32.60
C ASN A 136 -7.35 16.41 32.27
N LEU A 137 -8.58 16.62 32.72
CA LEU A 137 -9.35 17.85 32.48
C LEU A 137 -9.67 18.55 33.81
N LEU A 138 -9.09 19.73 34.01
CA LEU A 138 -9.27 20.58 35.19
C LEU A 138 -8.96 19.82 36.50
N LEU A 139 -9.99 19.27 37.15
CA LEU A 139 -9.89 18.52 38.40
C LEU A 139 -10.08 16.99 38.20
N LEU A 140 -10.36 16.53 36.97
CA LEU A 140 -10.63 15.14 36.64
C LEU A 140 -9.38 14.47 36.05
N ASP A 141 -8.86 13.44 36.72
CA ASP A 141 -7.79 12.56 36.22
C ASP A 141 -8.36 11.14 36.00
N ILE A 142 -8.75 10.85 34.76
CA ILE A 142 -9.38 9.59 34.37
C ILE A 142 -8.35 8.75 33.63
N LYS A 143 -8.12 7.53 34.12
CA LYS A 143 -7.26 6.52 33.50
C LYS A 143 -8.05 5.25 33.30
N GLY A 144 -7.98 4.67 32.11
CA GLY A 144 -8.68 3.44 31.78
C GLY A 144 -7.82 2.56 30.89
N ARG A 145 -7.84 1.26 31.11
CA ARG A 145 -7.23 0.27 30.23
C ARG A 145 -8.13 -0.92 30.10
N GLY A 146 -8.18 -1.52 28.91
CA GLY A 146 -8.99 -2.70 28.69
C GLY A 146 -9.06 -3.09 27.23
N ASN A 147 -9.95 -4.04 26.96
CA ASN A 147 -10.28 -4.44 25.60
C ASN A 147 -11.29 -3.45 25.00
N MET A 148 -11.22 -3.23 23.71
CA MET A 148 -12.17 -2.46 22.93
C MET A 148 -12.64 -3.26 21.71
N GLN A 149 -13.87 -2.99 21.32
CA GLN A 149 -14.45 -3.44 20.06
C GLN A 149 -15.42 -2.35 19.59
N GLY A 150 -15.53 -2.17 18.27
CA GLY A 150 -16.39 -1.15 17.71
C GLY A 150 -16.55 -1.31 16.21
N HIS A 151 -17.39 -0.47 15.63
CA HIS A 151 -17.51 -0.34 14.19
C HIS A 151 -17.64 1.12 13.80
N CYS A 152 -17.14 1.45 12.62
CA CYS A 152 -17.36 2.71 11.94
C CYS A 152 -18.14 2.41 10.67
N GLU A 153 -19.34 2.98 10.51
CA GLU A 153 -20.15 2.81 9.31
C GLU A 153 -20.60 4.17 8.77
N ARG A 154 -20.74 4.25 7.45
CA ARG A 154 -21.25 5.44 6.77
C ARG A 154 -22.77 5.34 6.70
N ASN A 155 -23.47 6.08 7.57
CA ASN A 155 -24.91 6.32 7.47
C ASN A 155 -25.25 7.29 6.32
#